data_AF-X1IH21-F1
#
_entry.id   AF-X1IH21-F1
#
_cell.length_a   1.000
_cell.length_b   1.000
_cell.length_c   1.000
_cell.angle_alpha   90.00
_cell.angle_beta   90.00
_cell.angle_gamma   90.00
#
_symmetry.space_group_name_H-M   'P 1'
#
loop_
_entity.id
_entity.type
_entity.pdbx_description
1 polymer ?
#
loop_
_entity_poly.entity_id
_entity_poly.type
_entity_poly.pdbx_seq_one_letter_code
_entity_poly.pdbx_strand_id
1 'polypeptide(L)'
;MDLSNATGGENIYPENTKTLYETLIGLHPGNYLVHFYIPAGEYVHRLEQAGMVPNVASATLRYLGARKPKDSPPDDKRIFTYSVEDLEPLILRLLVDNGVAFEKMVLELLVNKCYLKQIPSPTAEQI
;
A
#
# COMPACT_ATOMS: atom_id res chain seq x y z
N MET A 1 6.84 -6.25 -3.33
CA MET A 1 5.98 -7.09 -2.49
C MET A 1 4.57 -6.92 -3.00
N ASP A 2 3.92 -8.02 -3.36
CA ASP A 2 2.54 -8.04 -3.86
C ASP A 2 1.64 -8.47 -2.71
N LEU A 3 0.71 -7.61 -2.29
CA LEU A 3 -0.17 -7.92 -1.15
C LEU A 3 -1.37 -8.80 -1.53
N SER A 4 -1.62 -9.02 -2.83
CA SER A 4 -2.77 -9.79 -3.30
C SER A 4 -2.60 -11.31 -3.08
N ASN A 5 -3.63 -12.06 -3.46
CA ASN A 5 -3.63 -13.53 -3.46
C ASN A 5 -3.09 -14.14 -4.77
N ALA A 6 -2.40 -13.34 -5.60
CA ALA A 6 -1.75 -13.85 -6.81
C ALA A 6 -0.64 -14.85 -6.46
N THR A 7 -0.23 -15.68 -7.43
CA THR A 7 0.86 -16.64 -7.22
C THR A 7 2.16 -15.91 -6.83
N GLY A 8 2.65 -16.15 -5.61
CA GLY A 8 3.83 -15.48 -5.06
C GLY A 8 3.53 -14.15 -4.34
N GLY A 9 2.26 -13.79 -4.17
CA GLY A 9 1.83 -12.70 -3.30
C GLY A 9 1.79 -13.10 -1.82
N GLU A 10 1.57 -12.11 -0.96
CA GLU A 10 1.54 -12.26 0.50
C GLU A 10 0.20 -12.81 1.03
N ASN A 11 -0.80 -13.00 0.17
CA ASN A 11 -2.13 -13.53 0.51
C ASN A 11 -2.89 -12.68 1.55
N ILE A 12 -2.85 -11.35 1.41
CA ILE A 12 -3.44 -10.39 2.36
C ILE A 12 -4.81 -9.89 1.86
N TYR A 13 -5.46 -10.58 0.91
CA TYR A 13 -6.81 -10.26 0.44
C TYR A 13 -7.82 -11.28 0.95
N PRO A 14 -9.09 -10.89 1.19
CA PRO A 14 -10.12 -11.84 1.57
C PRO A 14 -10.43 -12.80 0.41
N GLU A 15 -10.78 -14.05 0.70
CA GLU A 15 -11.27 -15.03 -0.30
C GLU A 15 -12.81 -15.10 -0.34
N ASN A 16 -13.49 -14.14 0.31
CA ASN A 16 -14.94 -14.16 0.45
C ASN A 16 -15.51 -12.77 0.20
N THR A 17 -16.40 -12.68 -0.77
CA THR A 17 -17.15 -11.48 -1.18
C THR A 17 -17.87 -10.73 -0.05
N LYS A 18 -18.12 -11.36 1.10
CA LYS A 18 -18.75 -10.74 2.29
C LYS A 18 -17.75 -10.23 3.32
N THR A 19 -16.47 -10.20 2.99
CA THR A 19 -15.41 -9.79 3.89
C THR A 19 -14.63 -8.64 3.28
N LEU A 20 -14.25 -7.68 4.14
CA LEU A 20 -13.31 -6.61 3.85
C LEU A 20 -12.12 -6.79 4.79
N TYR A 21 -10.90 -6.72 4.27
CA TYR A 21 -9.72 -6.61 5.12
C TYR A 21 -9.28 -5.16 5.19
N GLU A 22 -9.15 -4.64 6.41
CA GLU A 22 -8.46 -3.39 6.69
C GLU A 22 -7.03 -3.73 7.13
N THR A 23 -6.05 -3.34 6.34
CA THR A 23 -4.64 -3.62 6.63
C THR A 23 -3.91 -2.34 6.98
N LEU A 24 -3.40 -2.29 8.21
CA LEU A 24 -2.53 -1.24 8.72
C LEU A 24 -1.08 -1.62 8.42
N ILE A 25 -0.31 -0.66 7.90
CA ILE A 25 1.08 -0.88 7.49
C ILE A 25 2.01 -0.05 8.38
N GLY A 26 2.78 -0.72 9.22
CA GLY A 26 3.88 -0.16 9.99
C GLY A 26 5.22 -0.34 9.28
N LEU A 27 6.05 0.70 9.27
CA LEU A 27 7.34 0.72 8.60
C LEU A 27 8.45 0.87 9.64
N HIS A 28 9.25 -0.19 9.84
CA HIS A 28 10.35 -0.11 10.80
C HIS A 28 11.44 0.87 10.33
N PRO A 29 12.20 1.48 11.28
CA PRO A 29 13.29 2.39 10.96
C PRO A 29 14.29 1.80 9.96
N GLY A 30 14.78 2.65 9.06
CA GLY A 30 15.76 2.30 8.03
C GLY A 30 15.85 3.39 6.95
N ASN A 31 16.81 3.27 6.04
CA ASN A 31 17.01 4.21 4.94
C ASN A 31 16.45 3.65 3.64
N TYR A 32 15.13 3.69 3.51
CA TYR A 32 14.43 3.21 2.33
C TYR A 32 13.17 4.03 2.04
N LEU A 33 12.68 3.87 0.82
CA LEU A 33 11.45 4.43 0.30
C LEU A 33 10.46 3.29 0.02
N VAL A 34 9.18 3.57 0.22
CA VAL A 34 8.07 2.68 -0.13
C VAL A 34 7.18 3.38 -1.15
N HIS A 35 7.02 2.77 -2.32
CA HIS A 35 6.05 3.20 -3.31
C HIS A 35 4.88 2.23 -3.36
N PHE A 36 3.69 2.79 -3.53
CA PHE A 36 2.43 2.07 -3.62
C PHE A 36 1.95 2.10 -5.07
N TYR A 37 1.55 0.94 -5.59
CA TYR A 37 0.96 0.79 -6.91
C TYR A 37 -0.35 0.04 -6.83
N ILE A 38 -1.37 0.54 -7.51
CA ILE A 38 -2.62 -0.18 -7.75
C ILE A 38 -3.27 0.40 -9.02
N PRO A 39 -3.48 -0.39 -10.08
CA PRO A 39 -2.99 -1.77 -10.27
C PRO A 39 -1.45 -1.84 -10.33
N ALA A 40 -0.88 -3.03 -10.49
CA ALA A 40 0.57 -3.31 -10.34
C ALA A 40 1.54 -2.44 -11.18
N GLY A 41 1.05 -1.73 -12.21
CA GLY A 41 1.83 -0.83 -13.06
C GLY A 41 1.69 0.67 -12.76
N GLU A 42 0.76 1.07 -11.89
CA GLU A 42 0.39 2.47 -11.72
C GLU A 42 0.63 2.99 -10.31
N TYR A 43 1.39 4.07 -10.19
CA TYR A 43 1.63 4.71 -8.90
C TYR A 43 0.34 5.31 -8.34
N VAL A 44 0.01 4.92 -7.10
CA VAL A 44 -1.12 5.50 -6.34
C VAL A 44 -1.02 7.03 -6.25
N HIS A 45 0.20 7.55 -6.10
CA HIS A 45 0.46 8.96 -5.84
C HIS A 45 0.97 9.70 -7.08
N ARG A 46 0.64 9.24 -8.29
CA ARG A 46 0.94 9.97 -9.52
C ARG A 46 0.17 11.30 -9.52
N LEU A 47 0.86 12.40 -9.82
CA LEU A 47 0.22 13.70 -9.99
C LEU A 47 -0.25 13.88 -11.44
N GLU A 48 -1.30 14.67 -11.64
CA GLU A 48 -1.83 15.00 -12.96
C GLU A 48 -0.90 15.91 -13.77
N GLN A 49 -0.01 16.63 -13.09
CA GLN A 49 0.96 17.51 -13.74
C GLN A 49 1.94 16.72 -14.61
N ALA A 50 2.08 17.14 -15.88
CA ALA A 50 3.01 16.53 -16.82
C ALA A 50 4.44 16.50 -16.26
N GLY A 51 5.09 15.35 -16.39
CA GLY A 51 6.46 15.12 -15.89
C GLY A 51 6.55 14.87 -14.37
N MET A 52 5.49 15.09 -13.59
CA MET A 52 5.42 14.74 -12.17
C MET A 52 4.93 13.31 -11.96
N VAL A 53 5.65 12.37 -12.58
CA VAL A 53 5.42 10.94 -12.45
C VAL A 53 6.55 10.35 -11.61
N PRO A 54 6.25 9.59 -10.53
CA PRO A 54 7.29 8.96 -9.75
C PRO A 54 8.19 8.08 -10.62
N ASN A 55 9.50 8.16 -10.39
CA ASN A 55 10.47 7.38 -11.14
C ASN A 55 11.62 6.97 -10.22
N VAL A 56 11.67 5.67 -9.90
CA VAL A 56 12.69 5.08 -8.99
C VAL A 56 14.13 5.24 -9.49
N ALA A 57 14.35 5.37 -10.80
CA ALA A 57 15.69 5.58 -11.37
C ALA A 57 16.15 7.04 -11.26
N SER A 58 15.22 8.00 -11.16
CA SER A 58 15.55 9.43 -11.08
C SER A 58 16.01 9.80 -9.68
N ALA A 59 17.10 10.58 -9.57
CA ALA A 59 17.61 11.07 -8.28
C ALA A 59 16.61 11.96 -7.54
N THR A 60 15.67 12.60 -8.23
CA THR A 60 14.70 13.54 -7.64
C THR A 60 13.27 12.99 -7.66
N LEU A 61 12.82 12.43 -8.78
CA LEU A 61 11.44 11.97 -8.94
C LEU A 61 11.12 10.70 -8.14
N ARG A 62 12.12 9.97 -7.63
CA ARG A 62 11.90 8.82 -6.74
C ARG A 62 11.26 9.21 -5.40
N TYR A 63 11.39 10.47 -4.98
CA TYR A 63 10.79 10.92 -3.72
C TYR A 63 9.33 11.34 -3.90
N LEU A 64 8.85 11.44 -5.14
CA LEU A 64 7.47 11.82 -5.42
C LEU A 64 6.52 10.70 -4.99
N GLY A 65 5.63 11.00 -4.04
CA GLY A 65 4.63 10.05 -3.54
C GLY A 65 5.18 8.84 -2.80
N ALA A 66 6.49 8.82 -2.50
CA ALA A 66 7.12 7.78 -1.70
C ALA A 66 6.84 7.99 -0.21
N ARG A 67 6.74 6.89 0.55
CA ARG A 67 6.68 6.90 2.01
C ARG A 67 8.03 6.52 2.59
N LYS A 68 8.36 7.12 3.72
CA LYS A 68 9.52 6.81 4.57
C LYS A 68 9.04 6.14 5.85
N PRO A 69 9.91 5.45 6.60
CA PRO A 69 9.54 4.82 7.86
C PRO A 69 8.79 5.72 8.84
N LYS A 70 9.23 6.97 8.95
CA LYS A 70 8.61 7.98 9.81
C LYS A 70 7.16 8.35 9.46
N ASP A 71 6.71 8.03 8.25
CA ASP A 71 5.37 8.42 7.78
C ASP A 71 4.29 7.45 8.33
N SER A 72 4.69 6.25 8.74
CA SER A 72 3.82 5.24 9.36
C SER A 72 4.64 4.28 10.22
N PRO A 73 5.21 4.75 11.35
CA PRO A 73 6.06 3.91 12.19
C PRO A 73 5.26 2.76 12.85
N PRO A 74 5.92 1.72 13.39
CA PRO A 74 5.23 0.53 13.90
C PRO A 74 4.34 0.80 15.12
N ASP A 75 4.72 1.75 15.97
CA ASP A 75 3.99 2.18 17.16
C ASP A 75 2.85 3.17 16.87
N ASP A 76 2.86 3.80 15.69
CA ASP A 76 1.83 4.72 15.23
C ASP A 76 1.60 4.54 13.72
N LYS A 77 0.87 3.47 13.37
CA LYS A 77 0.57 3.12 11.97
C LYS A 77 -0.48 4.09 11.41
N ARG A 78 -0.11 4.77 10.32
CA ARG A 78 -0.91 5.82 9.68
C ARG A 78 -1.30 5.50 8.23
N ILE A 79 -0.77 4.40 7.68
CA ILE A 79 -1.15 3.92 6.35
C ILE A 79 -2.13 2.77 6.50
N PHE A 80 -3.31 2.95 5.92
CA PHE A 80 -4.42 2.01 5.93
C PHE A 80 -4.78 1.67 4.50
N THR A 81 -5.07 0.39 4.25
CA THR A 81 -5.54 -0.10 2.95
C THR A 81 -6.74 -1.00 3.17
N TYR A 82 -7.71 -0.93 2.27
CA TYR A 82 -8.94 -1.69 2.33
C TYR A 82 -9.01 -2.60 1.11
N SER A 83 -9.09 -3.92 1.32
CA SER A 83 -9.14 -4.91 0.25
C SER A 83 -10.39 -5.77 0.30
N VAL A 84 -10.96 -6.02 -0.88
CA VAL A 84 -12.03 -6.98 -1.18
C VAL A 84 -11.45 -8.12 -2.03
N GLU A 85 -12.24 -9.18 -2.26
CA GLU A 85 -11.76 -10.43 -2.90
C GLU A 85 -11.06 -10.21 -4.24
N ASP A 86 -11.67 -9.42 -5.12
CA ASP A 86 -11.19 -9.18 -6.48
C ASP A 86 -10.60 -7.76 -6.66
N LEU A 87 -10.01 -7.17 -5.62
CA LEU A 87 -9.31 -5.90 -5.76
C LEU A 87 -8.08 -6.07 -6.67
N GLU A 88 -7.79 -5.07 -7.50
CA GLU A 88 -6.54 -5.02 -8.27
C GLU A 88 -5.30 -5.13 -7.36
N PRO A 89 -4.22 -5.80 -7.79
CA PRO A 89 -3.06 -6.04 -6.93
C PRO A 89 -2.42 -4.76 -6.41
N LEU A 90 -2.38 -4.61 -5.09
CA LEU A 90 -1.63 -3.59 -4.40
C LEU A 90 -0.17 -4.02 -4.25
N ILE A 91 0.72 -3.33 -4.96
CA ILE A 91 2.15 -3.60 -4.93
C ILE A 91 2.85 -2.56 -4.07
N LEU A 92 3.66 -3.02 -3.12
CA LEU A 92 4.63 -2.23 -2.39
C LEU A 92 6.02 -2.43 -2.98
N ARG A 93 6.57 -1.39 -3.60
CA ARG A 93 7.97 -1.39 -4.05
C ARG A 93 8.84 -0.73 -2.98
N LEU A 94 9.71 -1.54 -2.40
CA LEU A 94 10.70 -1.16 -1.41
C LEU A 94 12.01 -0.83 -2.11
N LEU A 95 12.57 0.35 -1.84
CA LEU A 95 13.78 0.84 -2.48
C LEU A 95 14.73 1.39 -1.42
N VAL A 96 15.91 0.78 -1.30
CA VAL A 96 17.00 1.31 -0.47
C VAL A 96 17.43 2.69 -1.01
N ASP A 97 17.62 3.65 -0.11
CA ASP A 97 17.95 5.03 -0.51
C ASP A 97 19.38 5.12 -1.09
N ASN A 98 19.67 6.20 -1.82
CA ASN A 98 20.96 6.40 -2.47
C ASN A 98 22.11 6.41 -1.46
N GLY A 99 23.22 5.76 -1.82
CA GLY A 99 24.43 5.71 -0.98
C GLY A 99 24.36 4.68 0.14
N VAL A 100 23.27 3.91 0.24
CA VAL A 100 23.13 2.82 1.21
C VAL A 100 23.32 1.48 0.47
N ALA A 101 24.39 0.75 0.80
CA ALA A 101 24.75 -0.48 0.11
C ALA A 101 23.82 -1.66 0.44
N PHE A 102 23.38 -1.74 1.70
CA PHE A 102 22.43 -2.74 2.19
C PHE A 102 21.59 -2.15 3.30
N GLU A 103 20.30 -2.48 3.33
CA GLU A 103 19.37 -2.09 4.38
C GLU A 103 18.37 -3.23 4.61
N LYS A 104 18.12 -3.56 5.88
CA LYS A 104 17.07 -4.51 6.22
C LYS A 104 15.75 -3.75 6.30
N MET A 105 14.85 -4.02 5.34
CA MET A 105 13.53 -3.41 5.31
C MET A 105 12.52 -4.35 5.97
N VAL A 106 11.85 -3.88 7.02
CA VAL A 106 10.84 -4.65 7.75
C VAL A 106 9.52 -3.87 7.77
N LEU A 107 8.46 -4.53 7.34
CA LEU A 107 7.10 -4.00 7.39
C LEU A 107 6.31 -4.85 8.37
N GLU A 108 5.51 -4.20 9.19
CA GLU A 108 4.54 -4.84 10.08
C GLU A 108 3.15 -4.65 9.50
N LEU A 109 2.45 -5.74 9.22
CA LEU A 109 1.08 -5.72 8.73
C LEU A 109 0.15 -6.15 9.87
N LEU A 110 -0.83 -5.31 10.19
CA LEU A 110 -1.94 -5.68 11.07
C LEU A 110 -3.21 -5.73 10.24
N VAL A 111 -3.80 -6.92 10.13
CA VAL A 111 -5.00 -7.16 9.31
C VAL A 111 -6.21 -7.30 10.23
N ASN A 112 -7.16 -6.39 10.06
CA ASN A 112 -8.47 -6.45 10.69
C ASN A 112 -9.49 -7.02 9.70
N LYS A 113 -10.17 -8.10 10.09
CA LYS A 113 -11.17 -8.79 9.27
C LYS A 113 -12.56 -8.26 9.58
N CYS A 114 -13.15 -7.57 8.62
CA CYS A 114 -14.46 -6.94 8.73
C CYS A 114 -15.51 -7.73 7.93
N TYR A 115 -16.67 -7.99 8.53
CA TYR A 115 -17.80 -8.58 7.82
C TYR A 115 -18.67 -7.50 7.18
N LEU A 116 -18.88 -7.59 5.88
CA LEU A 116 -19.72 -6.66 5.14
C LEU A 116 -21.20 -7.02 5.35
N LYS A 117 -22.00 -6.02 5.66
CA LYS A 117 -23.47 -6.16 5.78
C LYS A 117 -24.13 -5.28 4.74
N GLN A 118 -25.11 -5.84 4.05
CA GLN A 118 -25.96 -5.07 3.16
C GLN A 118 -26.76 -4.06 3.98
N ILE A 119 -26.83 -2.82 3.51
CA ILE A 119 -27.75 -1.80 4.03
C ILE A 119 -29.08 -2.00 3.29
N PRO A 120 -30.18 -2.43 3.95
CA PRO A 120 -31.42 -2.81 3.26
C PRO A 120 -32.15 -1.63 2.61
N SER A 121 -31.97 -0.43 3.15
CA SER A 121 -32.59 0.80 2.69
C SER A 121 -31.59 1.94 2.85
N PRO A 122 -30.66 2.11 1.90
CA PRO A 122 -29.65 3.17 1.98
C PRO A 122 -30.32 4.53 1.91
N THR A 123 -29.80 5.49 2.67
CA THR A 123 -30.20 6.90 2.53
C THR A 123 -29.66 7.47 1.23
N ALA A 124 -30.16 8.64 0.80
CA ALA A 124 -29.66 9.32 -0.40
C ALA A 124 -28.14 9.65 -0.33
N GLU A 125 -27.58 9.74 0.87
CA GLU A 125 -26.14 9.99 1.09
C GLU A 125 -25.29 8.71 1.05
N GLN A 126 -25.93 7.53 1.04
CA GLN A 126 -25.29 6.20 1.10
C GLN A 126 -25.40 5.42 -0.21
N ILE A 127 -26.00 6.03 -1.25
CA ILE A 127 -26.09 5.53 -2.62
C ILE A 127 -24.98 6.17 -3.44
#